data_AF-A0A0F3MBJ9-F1
#
_entry.id   AF-A0A0F3MBJ9-F1
#
_cell.length_a   1.000
_cell.length_b   1.000
_cell.length_c   1.000
_cell.angle_alpha   90.00
_cell.angle_beta   90.00
_cell.angle_gamma   90.00
#
_symmetry.space_group_name_H-M   'P 1'
#
loop_
_entity.id
_entity.type
_entity.pdbx_description
1 polymer ?
#
loop_
_entity_poly.entity_id
_entity_poly.type
_entity_poly.pdbx_seq_one_letter_code
_entity_poly.pdbx_strand_id
1 'polypeptide(L)'
;MINALILIKLKSYILCKKYHGNQKRDTGEPYYMHPLEVAHMVADYSFKTDTIITAILHDTIEDTKLTKEKIAIEFNDNIAEQVLALTRNRRW
;
A
#
# COMPACT_ATOMS: atom_id res chain seq x y z
N MET A 1 -13.30 13.21 -13.16
CA MET A 1 -12.40 12.02 -13.27
C MET A 1 -11.07 12.19 -12.56
N ILE A 2 -10.28 13.24 -12.84
CA ILE A 2 -8.95 13.45 -12.19
C ILE A 2 -9.02 13.51 -10.65
N ASN A 3 -9.99 14.22 -10.09
CA ASN A 3 -10.16 14.34 -8.63
C ASN A 3 -10.41 12.99 -7.95
N ALA A 4 -11.21 12.10 -8.57
CA ALA A 4 -11.47 10.77 -8.02
C ALA A 4 -10.20 9.90 -7.96
N LEU A 5 -9.33 10.01 -8.98
CA LEU A 5 -8.05 9.30 -9.01
C LEU A 5 -7.05 9.81 -7.96
N ILE A 6 -7.06 11.11 -7.67
CA ILE A 6 -6.24 11.68 -6.59
C ILE A 6 -6.75 11.20 -5.23
N LEU A 7 -8.07 11.22 -5.02
CA LEU A 7 -8.68 10.81 -3.75
C LEU A 7 -8.43 9.34 -3.43
N ILE A 8 -8.49 8.44 -4.42
CA ILE A 8 -8.25 7.01 -4.18
C ILE A 8 -6.77 6.72 -3.84
N LYS A 9 -5.82 7.45 -4.44
CA LYS A 9 -4.40 7.36 -4.08
C LYS A 9 -4.12 7.97 -2.70
N LEU A 10 -4.78 9.07 -2.34
CA LEU A 10 -4.68 9.65 -1.01
C LEU A 10 -5.22 8.68 0.06
N LYS A 11 -6.29 7.96 -0.25
CA LYS A 11 -6.87 6.94 0.63
C LYS A 11 -5.87 5.82 0.94
N SER A 12 -5.11 5.32 -0.04
CA SER A 12 -4.09 4.29 0.20
C SER A 12 -2.93 4.81 1.05
N TYR A 13 -2.50 6.06 0.86
CA TYR A 13 -1.51 6.70 1.74
C TYR A 13 -2.01 6.77 3.20
N ILE A 14 -3.25 7.23 3.42
CA ILE A 14 -3.83 7.32 4.77
C ILE A 14 -3.89 5.93 5.42
N LEU A 15 -4.26 4.90 4.66
CA LEU A 15 -4.33 3.54 5.14
C LEU A 15 -2.94 2.99 5.48
N CYS A 16 -1.97 3.13 4.58
CA CYS A 16 -0.56 2.75 4.79
C CYS A 16 0.00 3.41 6.06
N LYS A 17 -0.15 4.73 6.18
CA LYS A 17 0.30 5.49 7.36
C LYS A 17 -0.41 5.07 8.65
N LYS A 18 -1.70 4.73 8.59
CA LYS A 18 -2.44 4.23 9.75
C LYS A 18 -1.86 2.91 10.27
N TYR A 19 -1.57 1.97 9.37
CA TYR A 19 -1.15 0.62 9.76
C TYR A 19 0.34 0.53 10.10
N HIS A 20 1.20 1.27 9.39
CA HIS A 20 2.63 1.39 9.72
C HIS A 20 2.95 2.52 10.71
N GLY A 21 1.94 3.20 11.28
CA GLY A 21 2.13 4.47 11.99
C GLY A 21 3.05 4.43 13.20
N ASN A 22 3.19 3.26 13.84
CA ASN A 22 4.10 3.04 14.96
C ASN A 22 5.37 2.26 14.57
N GLN A 23 5.45 1.77 13.33
CA GLN A 23 6.58 1.01 12.83
C GLN A 23 7.68 1.98 12.38
N LYS A 24 8.93 1.62 12.69
CA LYS A 24 10.13 2.36 12.28
C LYS A 24 11.03 1.46 11.44
N ARG A 25 11.78 2.07 10.54
CA ARG A 25 12.95 1.45 9.90
C ARG A 25 14.06 1.28 10.94
N ASP A 26 15.05 0.45 10.64
CA ASP A 26 16.24 0.28 11.49
C ASP A 26 17.01 1.60 11.69
N THR A 27 16.88 2.52 10.72
CA THR A 27 17.40 3.90 10.76
C THR A 27 16.62 4.84 11.66
N GLY A 28 15.46 4.43 12.19
CA GLY A 28 14.61 5.18 13.11
C GLY A 28 13.50 6.00 12.46
N GLU A 29 13.45 6.10 11.13
CA GLU A 29 12.41 6.84 10.40
C GLU A 29 11.08 6.06 10.37
N PRO A 30 9.92 6.74 10.24
CA PRO A 30 8.63 6.07 10.08
C PRO A 30 8.61 5.13 8.88
N TYR A 31 8.19 3.88 9.07
CA TYR A 31 8.24 2.85 8.03
C TYR A 31 7.38 3.18 6.81
N TYR A 32 6.24 3.86 6.99
CA TYR A 32 5.35 4.21 5.88
C TYR A 32 6.02 5.05 4.77
N MET A 33 7.17 5.69 5.05
CA MET A 33 7.97 6.37 4.03
C MET A 33 8.53 5.41 2.98
N HIS A 34 8.89 4.19 3.36
CA HIS A 34 9.44 3.20 2.44
C HIS A 34 8.45 2.83 1.31
N PRO A 35 7.18 2.43 1.59
CA PRO A 35 6.21 2.20 0.52
C PRO A 35 5.93 3.43 -0.37
N LEU A 36 6.09 4.65 0.15
CA LEU A 36 5.95 5.87 -0.65
C LEU A 36 7.13 6.11 -1.59
N GLU A 37 8.36 5.87 -1.13
CA GLU A 37 9.57 5.88 -1.97
C GLU A 37 9.43 4.86 -3.11
N VAL A 38 8.96 3.65 -2.80
CA VAL A 38 8.69 2.61 -3.81
C VAL A 38 7.61 3.05 -4.79
N ALA A 39 6.48 3.59 -4.31
CA ALA A 39 5.42 4.08 -5.19
C ALA A 39 5.87 5.22 -6.10
N HIS A 40 6.77 6.09 -5.63
CA HIS A 40 7.38 7.13 -6.46
C HIS A 40 8.23 6.52 -7.58
N MET A 41 9.12 5.57 -7.27
CA MET A 41 9.90 4.87 -8.29
C MET A 41 9.02 4.11 -9.30
N VAL A 42 7.96 3.45 -8.84
CA VAL A 42 7.02 2.74 -9.71
C VAL A 42 6.27 3.70 -10.64
N ALA A 43 5.97 4.91 -10.17
CA ALA A 43 5.29 5.93 -10.97
C ALA A 43 6.10 6.33 -12.22
N ASP A 44 7.43 6.29 -12.16
CA ASP A 44 8.29 6.58 -13.31
C ASP A 44 8.10 5.57 -14.45
N TYR A 45 7.62 4.36 -14.16
CA TYR A 45 7.39 3.30 -15.15
C TYR A 45 5.90 3.07 -15.45
N SER A 46 5.00 3.31 -14.49
CA SER A 46 3.56 3.07 -14.63
C SER A 46 2.74 3.97 -13.73
N PHE A 47 1.88 4.80 -14.33
CA PHE A 47 0.93 5.63 -13.60
C PHE A 47 -0.45 4.97 -13.38
N LYS A 48 -0.59 3.68 -13.70
CA LYS A 48 -1.86 2.94 -13.48
C LYS A 48 -2.24 3.00 -12.00
N THR A 49 -3.46 3.44 -11.73
CA THR A 49 -3.96 3.67 -10.36
C THR A 49 -3.78 2.44 -9.47
N ASP A 50 -4.19 1.26 -9.94
CA ASP A 50 -4.04 0.01 -9.19
C ASP A 50 -2.58 -0.29 -8.85
N THR A 51 -1.67 -0.11 -9.82
CA THR A 51 -0.24 -0.33 -9.62
C THR A 51 0.34 0.59 -8.54
N ILE A 52 -0.04 1.88 -8.55
CA ILE A 52 0.39 2.83 -7.52
C ILE A 52 -0.19 2.50 -6.15
N ILE A 53 -1.47 2.11 -6.08
CA ILE A 53 -2.10 1.72 -4.82
C ILE A 53 -1.43 0.46 -4.26
N THR A 54 -1.19 -0.55 -5.10
CA THR A 54 -0.48 -1.77 -4.72
C THR A 54 0.91 -1.45 -4.17
N ALA A 55 1.69 -0.59 -4.84
CA ALA A 55 3.01 -0.18 -4.36
C ALA A 55 2.95 0.52 -2.98
N ILE A 56 1.96 1.38 -2.74
CA ILE A 56 1.77 2.04 -1.44
C ILE A 56 1.41 1.05 -0.33
N LEU A 57 0.75 -0.06 -0.65
CA LEU A 57 0.22 -1.03 0.31
C LEU A 57 1.04 -2.31 0.42
N HIS A 58 2.11 -2.50 -0.37
CA HIS A 58 2.70 -3.83 -0.60
C HIS A 58 3.12 -4.60 0.66
N ASP A 59 3.64 -3.90 1.68
CA ASP A 59 4.06 -4.51 2.95
C ASP A 59 2.97 -4.57 4.02
N THR A 60 1.80 -3.99 3.76
CA THR A 60 0.79 -3.81 4.82
C THR A 60 0.18 -5.13 5.29
N ILE A 61 0.02 -6.12 4.41
CA ILE A 61 -0.44 -7.46 4.80
C ILE A 61 0.66 -8.22 5.55
N GLU A 62 1.92 -8.04 5.16
CA GLU A 62 3.05 -8.78 5.74
C GLU A 62 3.41 -8.28 7.15
N ASP A 63 3.48 -6.96 7.31
CA ASP A 63 4.10 -6.35 8.49
C ASP A 63 3.09 -5.77 9.48
N THR A 64 1.80 -5.80 9.15
CA THR A 64 0.76 -5.15 9.96
C THR A 64 -0.47 -6.04 10.14
N LYS A 65 -1.51 -5.50 10.78
CA LYS A 65 -2.80 -6.18 10.94
C LYS A 65 -3.79 -5.88 9.80
N LEU A 66 -3.37 -5.23 8.71
CA LEU A 66 -4.25 -4.98 7.57
C LEU A 66 -4.49 -6.28 6.81
N THR A 67 -5.75 -6.60 6.54
CA THR A 67 -6.12 -7.84 5.86
C THR A 67 -6.45 -7.59 4.39
N LYS A 68 -6.35 -8.64 3.58
CA LYS A 68 -6.77 -8.63 2.18
C LYS A 68 -8.22 -8.19 2.02
N GLU A 69 -9.11 -8.71 2.86
CA GLU A 69 -10.54 -8.41 2.83
C GLU A 69 -10.78 -6.92 3.05
N LYS A 70 -10.03 -6.31 3.98
CA LYS A 70 -10.11 -4.88 4.21
C LYS A 70 -9.64 -4.08 3.01
N ILE A 71 -8.56 -4.49 2.33
CA ILE A 71 -8.09 -3.84 1.10
C ILE A 71 -9.14 -3.96 -0.01
N ALA A 72 -9.76 -5.13 -0.17
CA ALA A 72 -10.82 -5.36 -1.15
C ALA A 72 -12.02 -4.42 -0.95
N ILE A 73 -12.47 -4.26 0.31
CA ILE A 73 -13.54 -3.33 0.69
C ILE A 73 -13.15 -1.87 0.43
N GLU A 74 -11.91 -1.48 0.71
CA GLU A 74 -11.48 -0.10 0.57
C GLU A 74 -11.18 0.30 -0.89
N PHE A 75 -10.82 -0.65 -1.75
CA PHE A 75 -10.39 -0.41 -3.13
C PHE A 75 -11.07 -1.32 -4.16
N ASN A 76 -10.64 -2.57 -4.26
CA ASN A 76 -11.23 -3.66 -5.05
C ASN A 76 -10.42 -4.96 -4.87
N ASP A 77 -10.95 -6.08 -5.36
CA ASP A 77 -10.30 -7.39 -5.29
C ASP A 77 -8.97 -7.44 -6.06
N ASN A 78 -8.85 -6.77 -7.20
CA ASN A 78 -7.62 -6.79 -8.01
C ASN A 78 -6.41 -6.23 -7.24
N ILE A 79 -6.59 -5.10 -6.56
CA ILE A 79 -5.55 -4.50 -5.71
C ILE A 79 -5.25 -5.41 -4.52
N ALA A 80 -6.28 -5.99 -3.90
CA ALA A 80 -6.10 -6.87 -2.75
C ALA A 80 -5.29 -8.13 -3.11
N GLU A 81 -5.56 -8.73 -4.28
CA GLU A 81 -4.78 -9.86 -4.80
C GLU A 81 -3.34 -9.48 -5.13
N GLN A 82 -3.11 -8.31 -5.73
CA GLN A 82 -1.76 -7.85 -6.04
C GLN A 82 -0.91 -7.62 -4.77
N VAL A 83 -1.49 -7.02 -3.73
CA VAL A 83 -0.80 -6.85 -2.44
C VAL A 83 -0.50 -8.21 -1.81
N LEU A 84 -1.49 -9.12 -1.77
CA LEU A 84 -1.28 -10.48 -1.25
C LEU A 84 -0.21 -11.25 -2.03
N ALA A 85 -0.13 -11.06 -3.35
CA ALA A 85 0.85 -11.73 -4.19
C ALA A 85 2.29 -11.30 -3.88
N LEU A 86 2.50 -10.07 -3.40
CA LEU A 86 3.80 -9.55 -2.97
C LEU A 86 4.19 -9.96 -1.55
N THR A 87 3.22 -10.36 -0.73
CA THR A 87 3.44 -10.84 0.64
C THR A 87 4.13 -12.21 0.66
N ARG A 88 5.27 -12.28 1.35
CA ARG A 88 6.12 -13.48 1.42
C ARG A 88 5.65 -14.43 2.50
N ASN A 89 5.34 -13.91 3.68
CA ASN A 89 4.92 -14.71 4.83
C ASN A 89 3.40 -14.87 4.88
N ARG A 90 2.88 -15.86 4.13
CA ARG A 90 1.45 -16.23 4.15
C ARG A 90 1.04 -17.04 5.40
N ARG A 91 1.65 -16.80 6.56
CA ARG A 91 1.41 -17.59 7.76
C ARG A 91 0.03 -17.25 8.35
N TRP A 92 -0.89 -18.18 8.12
CA TRP A 92 -2.04 -18.48 8.97
C TRP A 92 -1.64 -19.65 9.88
#